data_AF-A6NYB3-F1
#
_entry.id   AF-A6NYB3-F1
#
_cell.length_a   1.000
_cell.length_b   1.000
_cell.length_c   1.000
_cell.angle_alpha   90.00
_cell.angle_beta   90.00
_cell.angle_gamma   90.00
#
_symmetry.space_group_name_H-M   'P 1'
#
loop_
_entity.id
_entity.type
_entity.pdbx_description
1 polymer ?
#
loop_
_entity_poly.entity_id
_entity_poly.type
_entity_poly.pdbx_seq_one_letter_code
_entity_poly.pdbx_strand_id
1 'polypeptide(L)'
;MGDLEIRTNLDSSFTSERKKLSFPYLYVPRFGEEIALMVTCLKPGPLPLVLSDSGTLKQVGSCAASALELAKLLRVYQFEVVLSETERRTMREITDILEVLLWMAS
;
A
#
# COMPACT_ATOMS: atom_id res chain seq x y z
N MET A 1 -3.28 -13.08 40.39
CA MET A 1 -4.16 -13.85 39.48
C MET A 1 -4.93 -12.85 38.65
N GLY A 2 -4.68 -12.82 37.35
CA GLY A 2 -5.34 -11.91 36.42
C GLY A 2 -4.37 -11.35 35.38
N ASP A 3 -3.73 -12.22 34.61
CA ASP A 3 -3.03 -11.79 33.39
C ASP A 3 -4.11 -11.34 32.38
N LEU A 4 -4.13 -10.04 32.10
CA LEU A 4 -4.84 -9.48 30.96
C LEU A 4 -4.00 -9.78 29.71
N GLU A 5 -4.15 -10.98 29.15
CA GLU A 5 -3.71 -11.26 27.79
C GLU A 5 -4.62 -10.49 26.82
N ILE A 6 -4.16 -9.33 26.36
CA ILE A 6 -4.73 -8.70 25.16
C ILE A 6 -4.22 -9.51 23.96
N ARG A 7 -4.98 -10.54 23.58
CA ARG A 7 -4.84 -11.19 22.27
C ARG A 7 -5.57 -10.35 21.24
N THR A 8 -4.87 -9.38 20.65
CA THR A 8 -5.27 -8.86 19.35
C THR A 8 -4.98 -9.96 18.33
N ASN A 9 -5.99 -10.80 18.06
CA ASN A 9 -6.02 -11.57 16.82
C ASN A 9 -6.03 -10.54 15.68
N LEU A 10 -4.83 -10.18 15.20
CA LEU A 10 -4.65 -9.52 13.93
C LEU A 10 -5.32 -10.43 12.90
N ASP A 11 -6.44 -9.91 12.43
CA ASP A 11 -7.40 -10.55 11.55
C ASP A 11 -6.65 -11.26 10.40
N SER A 12 -6.88 -12.56 10.25
CA SER A 12 -6.22 -13.41 9.25
C SER A 12 -6.74 -13.15 7.82
N SER A 13 -7.18 -11.93 7.55
CA SER A 13 -7.89 -11.51 6.34
C SER A 13 -6.96 -11.14 5.18
N PHE A 14 -5.64 -11.24 5.33
CA PHE A 14 -4.74 -11.22 4.19
C PHE A 14 -4.78 -12.58 3.48
N THR A 15 -5.62 -12.68 2.46
CA THR A 15 -5.70 -13.85 1.57
C THR A 15 -4.32 -14.17 0.99
N SER A 16 -3.79 -15.33 1.35
CA SER A 16 -2.56 -15.93 0.82
C SER A 16 -2.69 -16.39 -0.64
N GLU A 17 -3.61 -15.81 -1.42
CA GLU A 17 -3.76 -16.13 -2.83
C GLU A 17 -2.57 -15.54 -3.59
N ARG A 18 -1.77 -16.42 -4.21
CA ARG A 18 -0.73 -16.03 -5.17
C ARG A 18 -1.38 -15.44 -6.43
N LYS A 19 -1.86 -14.20 -6.35
CA LYS A 19 -2.22 -13.42 -7.53
C LYS A 19 -0.96 -12.87 -8.17
N LYS A 20 -0.88 -12.98 -9.50
CA LYS A 20 0.17 -12.30 -10.29
C LYS A 20 -0.07 -10.79 -10.12
N LEU A 21 0.82 -10.13 -9.37
CA LEU A 21 0.78 -8.68 -9.17
C LEU A 21 0.87 -8.00 -10.53
N SER A 22 -0.18 -7.25 -10.88
CA SER A 22 -0.20 -6.40 -12.06
C SER A 22 0.46 -5.06 -11.76
N PHE A 23 1.27 -4.58 -12.69
CA PHE A 23 1.74 -3.20 -12.66
C PHE A 23 0.63 -2.26 -13.16
N PRO A 24 0.57 -1.01 -12.67
CA PRO A 24 1.35 -0.48 -11.55
C PRO A 24 0.79 -0.88 -10.18
N TYR A 25 1.65 -0.93 -9.15
CA TYR A 25 1.23 -1.12 -7.75
C TYR A 25 1.98 -0.21 -6.78
N LEU A 26 1.41 -0.03 -5.59
CA LEU A 26 1.96 0.79 -4.51
C LEU A 26 2.68 -0.13 -3.53
N TYR A 27 3.98 0.07 -3.36
CA TYR A 27 4.81 -0.68 -2.43
C TYR A 27 5.09 0.14 -1.17
N VAL A 28 4.66 -0.37 -0.01
CA VAL A 28 4.92 0.23 1.28
C VAL A 28 6.02 -0.58 1.98
N PRO A 29 7.21 -0.02 2.22
CA PRO A 29 8.36 -0.76 2.73
C PRO A 29 8.27 -1.11 4.22
N ARG A 30 7.29 -0.55 4.95
CA ARG A 30 7.13 -0.76 6.40
C ARG A 30 5.76 -1.34 6.70
N PHE A 31 5.75 -2.35 7.56
CA PHE A 31 4.54 -2.85 8.20
C PHE A 31 4.31 -2.06 9.49
N GLY A 32 3.07 -1.62 9.73
CA GLY A 32 2.64 -0.93 10.93
C GLY A 32 1.12 -1.05 11.08
N GLU A 33 0.59 -0.99 12.30
CA GLU A 33 -0.86 -1.14 12.55
C GLU A 33 -1.68 -0.05 11.84
N GLU A 34 -1.07 1.10 11.53
CA GLU A 34 -1.72 2.23 10.88
C GLU A 34 -2.06 1.93 9.42
N ILE A 35 -1.46 0.90 8.79
CA ILE A 35 -1.73 0.55 7.38
C ILE A 35 -3.14 0.02 7.21
N ALA A 36 -3.62 -0.77 8.18
CA ALA A 36 -4.98 -1.33 8.14
C ALA A 36 -6.01 -0.20 8.20
N LEU A 37 -5.82 0.75 9.13
CA LEU A 37 -6.67 1.93 9.24
C LEU A 37 -6.56 2.81 7.99
N MET A 38 -5.35 3.04 7.49
CA MET A 38 -5.13 3.85 6.29
C MET A 38 -5.88 3.27 5.10
N VAL A 39 -5.75 1.97 4.84
CA VAL A 39 -6.45 1.28 3.73
C VAL A 39 -7.97 1.49 3.81
N THR A 40 -8.57 1.44 5.00
CA THR A 40 -10.02 1.69 5.14
C THR A 40 -10.43 3.14 4.82
N CYS A 41 -9.49 4.09 4.94
CA CYS A 41 -9.71 5.51 4.66
C CYS A 41 -9.46 5.88 3.19
N LEU A 42 -8.87 4.96 2.41
CA LEU A 42 -8.63 5.14 0.99
C LEU A 42 -9.89 4.80 0.19
N LYS A 43 -10.15 5.60 -0.83
CA LYS A 43 -11.19 5.26 -1.81
C LYS A 43 -10.76 3.99 -2.57
N PRO A 44 -11.59 2.93 -2.63
CA PRO A 44 -11.26 1.73 -3.39
C PRO A 44 -11.01 2.01 -4.87
N GLY A 45 -10.13 1.23 -5.49
CA GLY A 45 -9.82 1.37 -6.90
C GLY A 45 -8.83 0.33 -7.43
N PRO A 46 -8.25 0.57 -8.62
CA PRO A 46 -7.49 -0.45 -9.33
C PRO A 46 -6.04 -0.61 -8.84
N LEU A 47 -5.49 0.33 -8.04
CA LEU A 47 -4.09 0.28 -7.62
C LEU A 47 -3.90 -0.63 -6.42
N PRO A 48 -3.20 -1.76 -6.54
CA PRO A 48 -2.93 -2.64 -5.41
C PRO A 48 -1.99 -1.96 -4.41
N LEU A 49 -2.29 -2.07 -3.12
CA LEU A 49 -1.38 -1.71 -2.03
C LEU A 49 -0.66 -2.97 -1.54
N VAL A 50 0.66 -2.96 -1.54
CA VAL A 50 1.50 -4.14 -1.31
C VAL A 50 2.55 -3.83 -0.27
N LEU A 51 2.82 -4.78 0.60
CA LEU A 51 3.93 -4.72 1.56
C LEU A 51 4.78 -5.98 1.49
N SER A 52 6.04 -5.85 1.88
CA SER A 52 6.93 -6.99 2.08
C SER A 52 6.82 -7.47 3.52
N ASP A 53 6.40 -8.72 3.71
CA ASP A 53 6.44 -9.41 4.98
C ASP A 53 7.28 -10.67 4.84
N SER A 54 8.37 -10.75 5.60
CA SER A 54 9.27 -11.91 5.65
C SER A 54 9.76 -12.35 4.25
N GLY A 55 10.03 -11.37 3.37
CA GLY A 55 10.49 -11.59 1.99
C GLY A 55 9.39 -11.93 0.99
N THR A 56 8.13 -12.00 1.43
CA THR A 56 6.97 -12.23 0.55
C THR A 56 6.17 -10.94 0.39
N LEU A 57 5.84 -10.58 -0.85
CA LEU A 57 4.93 -9.48 -1.15
C LEU A 57 3.49 -9.90 -0.86
N LYS A 58 2.80 -9.13 -0.03
CA LYS A 58 1.39 -9.32 0.33
C LYS A 58 0.58 -8.10 -0.08
N GLN A 59 -0.52 -8.31 -0.81
CA GLN A 59 -1.48 -7.24 -1.07
C GLN A 59 -2.35 -7.03 0.16
N VAL A 60 -2.42 -5.78 0.63
CA VAL A 60 -3.18 -5.41 1.83
C VAL A 60 -4.42 -4.58 1.55
N GLY A 61 -4.56 -4.12 0.31
CA GLY A 61 -5.74 -3.38 -0.12
C GLY A 61 -5.61 -2.93 -1.56
N SER A 62 -6.47 -2.01 -1.94
CA SER A 62 -6.32 -1.25 -3.18
C SER A 62 -6.91 0.14 -3.03
N CYS A 63 -6.44 1.09 -3.84
CA CYS A 63 -6.96 2.44 -3.85
C CYS A 63 -7.18 2.99 -5.27
N ALA A 64 -7.93 4.08 -5.35
CA ALA A 64 -8.11 4.82 -6.59
C ALA A 64 -6.80 5.47 -7.03
N ALA A 65 -6.54 5.45 -8.34
CA ALA A 65 -5.45 6.21 -8.95
C ALA A 65 -5.80 7.70 -8.97
N SER A 66 -5.57 8.38 -7.84
CA SER A 66 -5.81 9.82 -7.72
C SER A 66 -4.80 10.47 -6.79
N ALA A 67 -4.48 11.74 -7.06
CA ALA A 67 -3.54 12.51 -6.26
C ALA A 67 -3.98 12.60 -4.79
N LEU A 68 -5.29 12.70 -4.55
CA LEU A 68 -5.82 12.79 -3.20
C LEU A 68 -5.59 11.50 -2.39
N GLU A 69 -5.87 10.33 -2.95
CA GLU A 69 -5.69 9.06 -2.25
C GLU A 69 -4.20 8.76 -2.00
N LEU A 70 -3.34 9.03 -2.99
CA LEU A 70 -1.88 8.90 -2.83
C LEU A 70 -1.32 9.89 -1.80
N ALA A 71 -1.85 11.11 -1.74
CA ALA A 71 -1.43 12.10 -0.75
C ALA A 71 -1.88 11.73 0.68
N LYS A 72 -3.05 11.11 0.85
CA LYS A 72 -3.47 10.56 2.16
C LYS A 72 -2.49 9.48 2.63
N LEU A 73 -2.09 8.58 1.74
CA LEU A 73 -1.11 7.54 2.05
C LEU A 73 0.25 8.14 2.42
N LEU A 74 0.72 9.14 1.66
CA LEU A 74 2.01 9.80 1.87
C LEU A 74 2.14 10.47 3.25
N ARG A 75 1.02 10.90 3.85
CA ARG A 75 1.01 11.51 5.18
C ARG A 75 1.40 10.55 6.30
N VAL A 76 1.29 9.25 6.07
CA VAL A 76 1.58 8.22 7.08
C VAL A 76 2.78 7.39 6.68
N TYR A 77 2.90 7.07 5.38
CA TYR A 77 3.97 6.23 4.87
C TYR A 77 4.66 6.87 3.67
N GLN A 78 5.99 6.84 3.68
CA GLN A 78 6.73 6.87 2.41
C GLN A 78 6.48 5.54 1.69
N PHE A 79 6.20 5.60 0.40
CA PHE A 79 5.92 4.42 -0.41
C PHE A 79 6.55 4.58 -1.80
N GLU A 80 6.60 3.50 -2.54
CA GLU A 80 7.06 3.49 -3.93
C GLU A 80 5.91 3.16 -4.86
N VAL A 81 5.87 3.79 -6.02
CA VAL A 81 5.06 3.31 -7.14
C VAL A 81 5.95 2.45 -8.01
N VAL A 82 5.55 1.19 -8.17
CA VAL A 82 6.23 0.23 -9.04
C VAL A 82 5.48 0.18 -10.36
N LEU A 83 6.11 0.71 -11.41
CA LEU A 83 5.53 0.86 -12.75
C LEU A 83 5.87 -0.34 -13.66
N SER A 84 7.01 -0.99 -13.41
CA SER A 84 7.44 -2.19 -14.11
C SER A 84 8.42 -2.99 -13.26
N GLU A 85 8.99 -4.08 -13.81
CA GLU A 85 10.01 -4.88 -13.12
C GLU A 85 11.28 -4.07 -12.79
N THR A 86 11.61 -3.09 -13.63
CA THR A 86 12.83 -2.27 -13.51
C THR A 86 12.55 -0.84 -13.07
N GLU A 87 11.31 -0.38 -13.17
CA GLU A 87 10.95 1.00 -12.87
C GLU A 87 10.18 1.13 -11.56
N ARG A 88 10.79 1.85 -10.62
CA ARG A 88 10.25 2.19 -9.30
C ARG A 88 10.49 3.64 -8.99
N ARG A 89 9.52 4.27 -8.34
CA ARG A 89 9.56 5.70 -7.99
C ARG A 89 9.17 5.88 -6.54
N THR A 90 10.08 6.38 -5.73
CA THR A 90 9.79 6.69 -4.32
C THR A 90 8.99 7.99 -4.23
N MET A 91 7.84 7.93 -3.57
CA MET A 91 7.00 9.10 -3.31
C MET A 91 7.44 9.74 -1.99
N ARG A 92 7.88 10.99 -2.04
CA ARG A 92 8.31 11.78 -0.88
C ARG A 92 7.47 13.04 -0.73
N GLU A 93 7.06 13.61 -1.86
CA GLU A 93 6.38 14.88 -1.96
C GLU A 93 5.13 14.75 -2.83
N ILE A 94 4.22 15.73 -2.75
CA ILE A 94 3.03 15.77 -3.59
C ILE A 94 3.41 15.93 -5.07
N THR A 95 4.50 16.61 -5.37
CA THR A 95 5.05 16.76 -6.74
C THR A 95 5.38 15.41 -7.35
N ASP A 96 6.02 14.49 -6.62
CA ASP A 96 6.32 13.14 -7.10
C ASP A 96 5.03 12.38 -7.50
N ILE A 97 3.97 12.55 -6.70
CA ILE A 97 2.66 11.94 -6.95
C ILE A 97 2.08 12.44 -8.28
N LEU A 98 2.16 13.74 -8.54
CA LEU A 98 1.63 14.34 -9.76
C LEU A 98 2.39 13.86 -11.00
N GLU A 99 3.72 13.79 -10.93
CA GLU A 99 4.55 13.28 -12.03
C GLU A 99 4.23 11.82 -12.36
N VAL A 100 4.13 10.96 -11.34
CA VAL A 100 3.81 9.55 -11.56
C VAL A 100 2.41 9.35 -12.11
N LEU A 101 1.42 10.11 -11.63
CA LEU A 101 0.06 10.02 -12.18
C LEU A 101 -0.01 10.39 -13.65
N LEU A 102 0.81 11.34 -14.11
CA LEU A 102 0.91 11.67 -15.53
C LEU A 102 1.45 10.47 -16.34
N TRP A 103 2.48 9.79 -15.83
CA TRP A 103 3.02 8.59 -16.48
C TRP A 103 2.05 7.42 -16.53
N MET A 104 1.18 7.29 -15.53
CA MET A 104 0.17 6.24 -15.48
C MET A 104 -1.01 6.48 -16.43
N ALA A 105 -1.20 7.72 -16.89
CA ALA A 105 -2.28 8.09 -17.80
C ALA A 105 -1.90 8.01 -19.28
N SER A 106 -0.59 7.95 -19.58
CA SER A 106 0.00 7.78 -20.91
C SER A 106 0.17 6.31 -21.30
#